data_AF-A0A9Y6M149-F1
#
_entry.id   AF-A0A9Y6M149-F1
#
_cell.length_a   1.000
_cell.length_b   1.000
_cell.length_c   1.000
_cell.angle_alpha   90.00
_cell.angle_beta   90.00
_cell.angle_gamma   90.00
#
_symmetry.space_group_name_H-M   'P 1'
#
loop_
_entity.id
_entity.type
_entity.pdbx_description
1 polymer ?
#
loop_
_entity_poly.entity_id
_entity_poly.type
_entity_poly.pdbx_seq_one_letter_code
_entity_poly.pdbx_strand_id
1 'polypeptide(L)'
;MADKLPTTPRLIKSHLPVQFMPKSFWEQGSRIVYVARNPKDNAVSFYHFNRMNNAQPEAGEWSTFLQDFMEGKRVFGSWYDHVNSWWEKKQSYSNLHYMFYEDLIEVR
;
A
#
# COMPACT_ATOMS: atom_id res chain seq x y z
N MET A 1 17.35 -12.30 -2.90
CA MET A 1 17.46 -10.85 -2.65
C MET A 1 17.42 -10.11 -3.98
N ALA A 2 16.89 -8.89 -4.00
CA ALA A 2 16.63 -8.12 -5.22
C ALA A 2 17.87 -7.93 -6.13
N ASP A 3 19.08 -8.08 -5.58
CA ASP A 3 20.36 -7.91 -6.29
C ASP A 3 20.75 -9.10 -7.18
N LYS A 4 19.97 -10.18 -7.14
CA LYS A 4 20.15 -11.36 -8.01
C LYS A 4 19.11 -11.45 -9.13
N LEU A 5 18.26 -10.43 -9.30
CA LEU A 5 17.24 -10.41 -10.36
C LEU A 5 17.89 -10.05 -11.71
N PRO A 6 17.65 -10.82 -12.77
CA PRO A 6 18.37 -10.70 -14.04
C PRO A 6 17.95 -9.51 -14.92
N THR A 7 16.91 -8.76 -14.54
CA THR A 7 16.31 -7.70 -15.38
C THR A 7 16.56 -6.31 -14.82
N THR A 8 17.09 -5.42 -15.67
CA THR A 8 17.25 -3.98 -15.40
C THR A 8 16.48 -3.18 -16.47
N PRO A 9 15.68 -2.16 -16.09
CA PRO A 9 15.40 -1.72 -14.72
C PRO A 9 14.48 -2.68 -13.93
N ARG A 10 14.67 -2.74 -12.60
CA ARG A 10 13.85 -3.56 -11.70
C ARG A 10 12.53 -2.83 -11.39
N LEU A 11 11.40 -3.48 -11.64
CA LEU A 11 10.07 -3.02 -11.20
C LEU A 11 9.64 -3.86 -10.01
N ILE A 12 9.35 -3.22 -8.89
CA ILE A 12 9.02 -3.88 -7.62
C ILE A 12 7.68 -3.34 -7.12
N LYS A 13 6.80 -4.25 -6.72
CA LYS A 13 5.51 -3.94 -6.09
C LYS A 13 5.56 -4.31 -4.62
N SER A 14 5.12 -3.40 -3.75
CA SER A 14 5.11 -3.59 -2.30
C SER A 14 3.88 -2.94 -1.68
N HIS A 15 3.43 -3.48 -0.55
CA HIS A 15 2.44 -2.86 0.34
C HIS A 15 3.04 -2.58 1.73
N LEU A 16 4.37 -2.57 1.84
CA LEU A 16 5.02 -2.34 3.12
C LEU A 16 4.80 -0.89 3.59
N PRO A 17 4.50 -0.69 4.89
CA PRO A 17 4.63 0.60 5.55
C PRO A 17 6.03 1.21 5.35
N VAL A 18 6.13 2.55 5.34
CA VAL A 18 7.39 3.28 5.10
C VAL A 18 8.53 2.78 6.00
N GLN A 19 8.25 2.53 7.28
CA GLN A 19 9.23 2.12 8.28
C GLN A 19 9.86 0.75 7.99
N PHE A 20 9.22 -0.07 7.16
CA PHE A 20 9.71 -1.40 6.79
C PHE A 20 10.36 -1.44 5.40
N MET A 21 10.43 -0.31 4.70
CA MET A 21 11.14 -0.24 3.43
C MET A 21 12.65 -0.40 3.63
N PRO A 22 13.34 -1.21 2.81
CA PRO A 22 14.78 -1.40 2.92
C PRO A 22 15.54 -0.08 2.77
N LYS A 23 16.55 0.14 3.61
CA LYS A 23 17.39 1.36 3.59
C LYS A 23 17.96 1.67 2.21
N SER A 24 18.31 0.62 1.46
CA SER A 24 18.86 0.73 0.11
C SER A 24 17.95 1.47 -0.88
N PHE A 25 16.62 1.44 -0.70
CA PHE A 25 15.71 2.20 -1.57
C PHE A 25 15.93 3.70 -1.43
N TRP A 26 16.17 4.15 -0.21
CA TRP A 26 16.41 5.56 0.10
C TRP A 26 17.80 5.98 -0.38
N GLU A 27 18.82 5.19 -0.04
CA GLU A 27 20.24 5.46 -0.36
C GLU A 27 20.52 5.45 -1.87
N GLN A 28 19.87 4.56 -2.62
CA GLN A 28 20.04 4.45 -4.08
C GLN A 28 19.19 5.46 -4.87
N GLY A 29 18.42 6.32 -4.20
CA GLY A 29 17.57 7.28 -4.89
C GLY A 29 16.45 6.60 -5.70
N SER A 30 15.96 5.43 -5.29
CA SER A 30 14.93 4.69 -6.01
C SER A 30 13.67 5.53 -6.23
N ARG A 31 13.14 5.50 -7.45
CA ARG A 31 11.87 6.14 -7.78
C ARG A 31 10.72 5.30 -7.23
N ILE A 32 9.80 5.94 -6.52
CA ILE A 32 8.64 5.30 -5.89
C ILE A 32 7.37 6.01 -6.36
N VAL A 33 6.38 5.21 -6.73
CA VAL A 33 5.00 5.68 -6.92
C VAL A 33 4.15 5.07 -5.81
N TYR A 34 3.50 5.92 -5.03
CA TYR A 34 2.57 5.52 -3.98
C TYR A 34 1.16 5.95 -4.36
N VAL A 35 0.21 5.02 -4.27
CA VAL A 35 -1.20 5.27 -4.61
C VAL A 35 -2.05 5.09 -3.35
N ALA A 36 -2.67 6.17 -2.90
CA ALA A 36 -3.71 6.16 -1.87
C ALA A 36 -5.09 6.02 -2.50
N ARG A 37 -6.09 5.63 -1.73
CA ARG A 37 -7.50 5.51 -2.17
C ARG A 37 -8.40 5.85 -1.00
N ASN A 38 -9.61 6.35 -1.26
CA ASN A 38 -10.64 6.51 -0.24
C ASN A 38 -10.73 5.27 0.68
N PRO A 39 -10.69 5.43 2.02
CA PRO A 39 -10.66 4.30 2.94
C PRO A 39 -11.92 3.43 2.88
N LYS A 40 -13.08 4.01 2.57
CA LYS A 40 -14.34 3.27 2.48
C LYS A 40 -14.31 2.29 1.30
N ASP A 41 -13.89 2.78 0.14
CA ASP A 41 -13.76 1.96 -1.05
C ASP A 41 -12.60 0.95 -0.93
N ASN A 42 -11.53 1.33 -0.24
CA ASN A 42 -10.43 0.45 0.08
C ASN A 42 -10.88 -0.74 0.95
N ALA A 43 -11.65 -0.49 2.02
CA ALA A 43 -12.17 -1.53 2.90
C ALA A 43 -13.05 -2.54 2.15
N VAL A 44 -13.98 -2.06 1.30
CA VAL A 44 -14.84 -2.93 0.47
C VAL A 44 -14.00 -3.78 -0.48
N SER A 45 -13.07 -3.15 -1.20
CA SER A 45 -12.18 -3.87 -2.13
C SER A 45 -11.33 -4.92 -1.40
N PHE A 46 -10.83 -4.62 -0.20
CA PHE A 46 -9.99 -5.52 0.57
C PHE A 46 -10.80 -6.71 1.10
N TYR A 47 -12.04 -6.50 1.52
CA TYR A 47 -12.96 -7.56 1.91
C TYR A 47 -13.18 -8.56 0.78
N HIS A 48 -13.54 -8.07 -0.42
CA HIS A 48 -13.73 -8.92 -1.58
C HIS A 48 -12.42 -9.62 -2.02
N PHE A 49 -11.28 -8.94 -1.90
CA PHE A 49 -9.99 -9.54 -2.17
C PHE A 49 -9.69 -10.73 -1.23
N ASN A 50 -9.97 -10.62 0.08
CA ASN A 50 -9.77 -11.73 1.02
C ASN A 50 -10.70 -12.92 0.73
N ARG A 51 -11.91 -12.68 0.17
CA ARG A 51 -12.82 -13.76 -0.23
C ARG A 51 -12.37 -14.50 -1.49
N MET A 52 -11.62 -13.83 -2.35
CA MET A 52 -11.09 -14.39 -3.60
C MET A 52 -9.71 -15.04 -3.40
N ASN A 53 -8.91 -14.49 -2.49
CA ASN A 53 -7.51 -14.85 -2.32
C ASN A 53 -7.31 -15.83 -1.16
N ASN A 54 -6.87 -17.05 -1.47
CA ASN A 54 -6.58 -18.08 -0.47
C ASN A 54 -5.26 -17.87 0.29
N ALA A 55 -4.50 -16.80 -0.01
CA ALA A 55 -3.24 -16.51 0.68
C ALA A 55 -3.41 -15.72 2.00
N GLN A 56 -4.62 -15.28 2.33
CA GLN A 56 -4.94 -14.60 3.60
C GLN A 56 -6.05 -15.37 4.33
N PRO A 57 -6.20 -15.20 5.65
CA PRO A 57 -7.37 -15.72 6.35
C PRO A 57 -8.66 -15.27 5.69
N GLU A 58 -9.69 -16.12 5.72
CA GLU A 58 -10.99 -15.77 5.16
C GLU A 58 -11.50 -14.44 5.71
N ALA A 59 -12.22 -13.71 4.86
CA ALA A 59 -12.71 -12.37 5.21
C ALA A 59 -13.74 -12.39 6.35
N GLY A 60 -14.48 -13.50 6.50
CA GLY A 60 -15.59 -13.63 7.44
C GLY A 60 -16.76 -12.69 7.11
N GLU A 61 -17.49 -12.32 8.15
CA GLU A 61 -18.60 -11.37 8.06
C GLU A 61 -18.12 -9.94 7.84
N TRP A 62 -18.84 -9.18 7.01
CA TRP A 62 -18.47 -7.81 6.65
C TRP A 62 -18.34 -6.88 7.87
N SER A 63 -19.24 -6.99 8.85
CA SER A 63 -19.23 -6.14 10.04
C SER A 63 -17.95 -6.32 10.87
N THR A 64 -17.54 -7.56 11.10
CA THR A 64 -16.29 -7.89 11.79
C THR A 64 -15.09 -7.44 10.98
N PHE A 65 -15.07 -7.70 9.67
CA PHE A 65 -13.99 -7.26 8.81
C PHE A 65 -13.80 -5.74 8.83
N LEU A 66 -14.88 -4.98 8.73
CA LEU A 66 -14.85 -3.53 8.75
C LEU A 66 -14.34 -3.01 10.09
N GLN A 67 -14.78 -3.60 11.21
CA GLN A 67 -14.28 -3.25 12.54
C GLN A 67 -12.76 -3.51 12.66
N ASP A 68 -12.29 -4.69 12.25
CA ASP A 68 -10.88 -5.03 12.25
C ASP A 68 -10.06 -4.10 11.35
N PHE A 69 -10.60 -3.70 10.19
CA PHE A 69 -9.96 -2.74 9.29
C PHE A 69 -9.81 -1.37 9.96
N MET A 70 -10.87 -0.87 10.60
CA MET A 70 -10.86 0.41 11.32
C MET A 70 -9.91 0.41 12.51
N GLU A 71 -9.76 -0.72 13.19
CA GLU A 71 -8.83 -0.92 14.30
C GLU A 71 -7.39 -1.22 13.85
N GLY A 72 -7.14 -1.30 12.53
CA GLY A 72 -5.82 -1.59 11.99
C GLY A 72 -5.33 -3.03 12.23
N LYS A 73 -6.25 -3.95 12.49
CA LYS A 73 -5.97 -5.38 12.75
C LYS A 73 -5.84 -6.23 11.48
N ARG A 74 -5.91 -5.60 10.30
CA ARG A 74 -5.71 -6.28 9.01
C ARG A 74 -4.24 -6.24 8.58
N VAL A 75 -3.90 -7.03 7.57
CA VAL A 75 -2.54 -7.09 7.01
C VAL A 75 -2.09 -5.69 6.59
N PHE A 76 -0.83 -5.37 6.88
CA PHE A 76 -0.19 -4.04 6.71
C PHE A 76 -0.66 -2.95 7.69
N GLY A 77 -1.53 -3.28 8.65
CA GLY A 77 -1.88 -2.46 9.80
C GLY A 77 -2.95 -1.41 9.52
N SER A 78 -2.93 -0.34 10.31
CA SER A 78 -3.82 0.81 10.20
C SER A 78 -3.70 1.48 8.83
N TRP A 79 -4.81 1.56 8.09
CA TRP A 79 -4.87 2.27 6.82
C TRP A 79 -4.47 3.74 6.99
N TYR A 80 -4.91 4.39 8.08
CA TYR A 80 -4.63 5.80 8.36
C TYR A 80 -3.13 6.03 8.56
N ASP A 81 -2.50 5.24 9.42
CA ASP A 81 -1.06 5.38 9.70
C ASP A 81 -0.24 5.05 8.46
N HIS A 82 -0.66 4.03 7.70
CA HIS A 82 -0.01 3.65 6.46
C HIS A 82 -0.04 4.79 5.43
N VAL A 83 -1.21 5.36 5.16
CA VAL A 83 -1.38 6.42 4.16
C VAL A 83 -0.70 7.73 4.57
N ASN A 84 -0.76 8.09 5.86
CA ASN A 84 -0.14 9.30 6.38
C ASN A 84 1.39 9.21 6.46
N SER A 85 1.94 8.08 6.91
CA SER A 85 3.41 7.91 6.95
C SER A 85 4.03 8.02 5.55
N TRP A 86 3.36 7.49 4.51
CA TRP A 86 3.77 7.67 3.12
C TRP A 86 3.62 9.12 2.64
N TRP A 87 2.58 9.83 3.09
CA TRP A 87 2.39 11.26 2.80
C TRP A 87 3.45 12.15 3.45
N GLU A 88 3.83 11.86 4.70
CA GLU A 88 4.92 12.54 5.40
C GLU A 88 6.26 12.27 4.71
N LYS A 89 6.50 11.01 4.29
CA LYS A 89 7.72 10.66 3.58
C LYS A 89 7.86 11.42 2.26
N LYS A 90 6.77 11.65 1.54
CA LYS A 90 6.74 12.49 0.32
C LYS A 90 7.35 13.88 0.55
N GLN A 91 7.15 14.46 1.73
CA GLN A 91 7.67 15.80 2.05
C GLN A 91 9.20 15.85 2.14
N SER A 92 9.85 14.72 2.45
CA SER A 92 11.31 14.63 2.64
C SER A 92 12.04 13.86 1.53
N TYR A 93 11.34 13.12 0.69
CA TYR A 93 11.94 12.29 -0.35
C TYR A 93 11.40 12.63 -1.74
N SER A 94 12.18 13.41 -2.50
CA SER A 94 11.79 13.98 -3.80
C SER A 94 11.49 12.94 -4.89
N ASN A 95 12.03 11.72 -4.77
CA ASN A 95 11.81 10.62 -5.72
C ASN A 95 10.52 9.82 -5.44
N LEU A 96 9.64 10.34 -4.59
CA LEU A 96 8.33 9.75 -4.25
C LEU A 96 7.20 10.54 -4.92
N HIS A 97 6.55 9.92 -5.89
CA HIS A 97 5.30 10.44 -6.44
C HIS A 97 4.12 9.84 -5.67
N TYR A 98 3.35 10.71 -5.00
CA TYR A 98 2.16 10.32 -4.26
C TYR A 98 0.93 10.76 -5.05
N MET A 99 -0.01 9.85 -5.26
CA MET A 99 -1.24 10.11 -6.00
C MET A 99 -2.44 9.39 -5.38
N PHE A 100 -3.65 9.79 -5.78
CA PHE A 100 -4.88 9.12 -5.40
C PHE A 100 -5.39 8.23 -6.54
N TYR A 101 -6.01 7.12 -6.19
CA TYR A 101 -6.65 6.20 -7.13
C TYR A 101 -7.77 6.91 -7.91
N GLU A 102 -8.46 7.82 -7.25
CA GLU A 102 -9.55 8.61 -7.82
C GLU A 102 -9.06 9.46 -9.01
N ASP A 103 -7.84 10.02 -8.92
CA ASP A 103 -7.22 10.78 -10.02
C ASP A 103 -6.92 9.91 -11.26
N LEU A 104 -6.77 8.60 -11.09
CA LEU A 104 -6.47 7.66 -12.18
C LEU A 104 -7.71 7.28 -13.00
N ILE A 105 -8.88 7.32 -12.36
CA ILE A 105 -10.15 6.87 -12.96
C ILE A 105 -11.02 8.04 -13.42
N GLU A 106 -10.71 9.25 -12.98
CA GLU A 106 -11.38 10.46 -13.46
C GLU A 106 -10.95 10.70 -14.92
N VAL A 107 -11.82 10.32 -15.85
CA VAL A 107 -11.67 10.68 -17.27
C VAL A 107 -12.06 12.15 -17.39
N ARG A 108 -11.08 13.00 -17.70
CA ARG A 108 -11.34 14.37 -18.13
C ARG A 108 -11.85 14.41 -19.57
#